data_AF-A0A957Y3W3-F1
#
_entry.id   AF-A0A957Y3W3-F1
#
_cell.length_a   1.000
_cell.length_b   1.000
_cell.length_c   1.000
_cell.angle_alpha   90.00
_cell.angle_beta   90.00
_cell.angle_gamma   90.00
#
_symmetry.space_group_name_H-M   'P 1'
#
loop_
_entity.id
_entity.type
_entity.pdbx_description
1 polymer ?
#
loop_
_entity_poly.entity_id
_entity_poly.type
_entity_poly.pdbx_seq_one_letter_code
_entity_poly.pdbx_strand_id
1 'polypeptide(L)'
;MANNDVCTVQFQPVGVQVEAPAGTLIIDAAQQAGIDLNIPCGGQGRCGRCAVVVRGTNGADPVRRRSTLRLSADDIAAGYALACQTTVTGDVEITIPPQERIARILTSDKTARAIDLPFAYKPDRQPLRSYFLALDPPSLDDQTDDWSRVQAALRRATSWENGFAIDLPTLRKLGTVLRAADWQATAVVEWDTWDRPAGPPRVVDVWPGDQTRALWSAALDIGTTTVTLYLVDLVSGRVVAQA
;
A
#
# COMPACT_ATOMS: atom_id res chain seq x y z
N MET A 1 44.14 -14.75 10.37
CA MET A 1 45.02 -13.56 10.40
C MET A 1 44.24 -12.47 9.69
N ALA A 2 43.65 -11.53 10.43
CA ALA A 2 42.96 -10.41 9.81
C ALA A 2 44.02 -9.55 9.12
N ASN A 3 43.93 -9.42 7.80
CA ASN A 3 44.80 -8.54 7.05
C ASN A 3 44.52 -7.13 7.57
N ASN A 4 45.45 -6.55 8.33
CA ASN A 4 45.26 -5.26 9.00
C ASN A 4 45.53 -4.08 8.05
N ASP A 5 45.35 -4.32 6.75
CA ASP A 5 45.51 -3.31 5.71
C ASP A 5 44.34 -2.35 5.82
N VAL A 6 44.68 -1.11 6.20
CA VAL A 6 43.73 0.00 6.28
C VAL A 6 43.50 0.52 4.87
N CYS A 7 42.23 0.64 4.50
CA CYS A 7 41.78 1.17 3.21
C CYS A 7 41.21 2.57 3.41
N THR A 8 41.52 3.46 2.48
CA THR A 8 40.90 4.77 2.39
C THR A 8 39.56 4.67 1.66
N VAL A 9 38.49 5.12 2.30
CA VAL A 9 37.13 5.15 1.72
C VAL A 9 36.67 6.60 1.59
N GLN A 10 36.49 7.06 0.35
CA GLN A 10 36.03 8.42 0.06
C GLN A 10 34.57 8.42 -0.39
N PHE A 11 33.72 9.23 0.24
CA PHE A 11 32.30 9.34 -0.07
C PHE A 11 31.96 10.62 -0.82
N GLN A 12 31.35 10.49 -1.99
CA GLN A 12 30.84 11.58 -2.82
C GLN A 12 29.29 11.57 -2.84
N PRO A 13 28.61 12.71 -2.97
CA PRO A 13 29.14 14.07 -3.17
C PRO A 13 29.49 14.82 -1.86
N VAL A 14 29.34 14.15 -0.70
CA VAL A 14 29.56 14.79 0.62
C VAL A 14 31.03 15.19 0.84
N GLY A 15 31.97 14.51 0.18
CA GLY A 15 33.40 14.81 0.24
C GLY A 15 34.07 14.34 1.53
N VAL A 16 33.48 13.37 2.24
CA VAL A 16 34.01 12.83 3.51
C VAL A 16 34.88 11.62 3.23
N GLN A 17 35.98 11.49 3.96
CA GLN A 17 36.91 10.37 3.87
C GLN A 17 37.04 9.71 5.23
N VAL A 18 37.06 8.38 5.25
CA VAL A 18 37.31 7.56 6.44
C VAL A 18 38.31 6.47 6.14
N GLU A 19 38.99 6.00 7.18
CA GLU A 19 39.86 4.84 7.14
C GLU A 19 39.12 3.62 7.71
N ALA A 20 39.12 2.52 6.95
CA ALA A 20 38.44 1.30 7.35
C ALA A 20 39.34 0.08 7.09
N PRO A 21 39.38 -0.92 7.99
CA PRO A 21 40.08 -2.17 7.73
C PRO A 21 39.55 -2.87 6.47
N ALA A 22 40.44 -3.52 5.72
CA ALA A 22 40.04 -4.40 4.62
C ALA A 22 39.05 -5.46 5.11
N GLY A 23 37.94 -5.62 4.39
CA GLY A 23 36.81 -6.47 4.75
C GLY A 23 35.64 -5.74 5.42
N THR A 24 35.79 -4.46 5.77
CA THR A 24 34.69 -3.64 6.32
C THR A 24 33.59 -3.45 5.28
N LEU A 25 32.32 -3.49 5.69
CA LEU A 25 31.22 -3.20 4.76
C LEU A 25 31.17 -1.73 4.42
N ILE A 26 30.81 -1.42 3.18
CA ILE A 26 30.62 -0.03 2.75
C ILE A 26 29.61 0.69 3.63
N ILE A 27 28.55 0.01 4.09
CA ILE A 27 27.57 0.64 4.98
C ILE A 27 28.14 0.98 6.36
N ASP A 28 29.03 0.15 6.90
CA ASP A 28 29.66 0.41 8.19
C ASP A 28 30.64 1.59 8.07
N ALA A 29 31.39 1.64 6.96
CA ALA A 29 32.24 2.79 6.62
C ALA A 29 31.42 4.07 6.42
N ALA A 30 30.24 3.99 5.80
CA ALA A 30 29.34 5.14 5.63
C ALA A 30 28.82 5.64 6.99
N GLN A 31 28.45 4.73 7.90
CA GLN A 31 28.05 5.10 9.26
C GLN A 31 29.18 5.79 10.04
N GLN A 32 30.42 5.30 9.92
CA GLN A 32 31.60 5.96 10.51
C GLN A 32 31.82 7.37 9.93
N ALA A 33 31.50 7.57 8.65
CA ALA A 33 31.53 8.87 7.98
C ALA A 33 30.36 9.79 8.35
N GLY A 34 29.43 9.35 9.21
CA GLY A 34 28.22 10.11 9.56
C GLY A 34 27.18 10.14 8.45
N ILE A 35 27.24 9.18 7.52
CA ILE A 35 26.36 9.10 6.36
C ILE A 35 25.37 7.95 6.56
N ASP A 36 24.09 8.30 6.63
CA ASP A 36 23.01 7.31 6.69
C ASP A 36 22.59 6.83 5.29
N LEU A 37 22.69 5.51 5.08
CA LEU A 37 22.18 4.84 3.89
C LEU A 37 20.81 4.20 4.17
N ASN A 38 19.88 4.32 3.24
CA ASN A 38 18.55 3.70 3.37
C ASN A 38 18.63 2.15 3.31
N ILE A 39 18.48 1.50 4.47
CA ILE A 39 18.51 0.04 4.63
C ILE A 39 17.24 -0.52 5.31
N PRO A 40 16.09 -0.47 4.64
CA PRO A 40 14.81 -0.96 5.20
C PRO A 40 14.83 -2.47 5.49
N CYS A 41 15.67 -3.24 4.79
CA CYS A 41 15.75 -4.68 4.93
C CYS A 41 16.81 -5.13 5.94
N GLY A 42 17.35 -4.20 6.75
CA GLY A 42 18.35 -4.52 7.77
C GLY A 42 19.63 -5.17 7.21
N GLY A 43 20.05 -4.77 6.00
CA GLY A 43 21.30 -5.24 5.41
C GLY A 43 21.23 -6.60 4.67
N GLN A 44 20.06 -7.23 4.57
CA GLN A 44 19.89 -8.55 3.91
C GLN A 44 20.13 -8.60 2.39
N GLY A 45 20.43 -7.48 1.72
CA GLY A 45 20.69 -7.45 0.27
C GLY A 45 19.46 -7.66 -0.63
N ARG A 46 18.25 -7.67 -0.07
CA ARG A 46 17.01 -8.00 -0.81
C ARG A 46 16.24 -6.80 -1.36
N CYS A 47 16.52 -5.58 -0.88
CA CYS A 47 15.75 -4.39 -1.26
C CYS A 47 16.41 -3.49 -2.31
N GLY A 48 17.75 -3.52 -2.47
CA GLY A 48 18.46 -2.67 -3.43
C GLY A 48 18.62 -1.19 -3.03
N ARG A 49 17.98 -0.72 -1.95
CA ARG A 49 17.98 0.72 -1.59
C ARG A 49 19.32 1.28 -1.10
N CYS A 50 20.25 0.40 -0.72
CA CYS A 50 21.62 0.77 -0.34
C CYS A 50 22.60 0.75 -1.53
N ALA A 51 22.09 0.88 -2.76
CA ALA A 51 22.93 0.91 -3.95
C ALA A 51 23.84 2.14 -3.95
N VAL A 52 25.13 1.90 -4.21
CA VAL A 52 26.18 2.91 -4.34
C VAL A 52 26.96 2.62 -5.61
N VAL A 53 27.65 3.62 -6.15
CA VAL A 53 28.57 3.43 -7.27
C VAL A 53 30.00 3.38 -6.73
N VAL A 54 30.70 2.30 -7.06
CA VAL A 54 32.06 2.03 -6.62
C VAL A 54 33.02 2.36 -7.75
N ARG A 55 34.06 3.14 -7.44
CA ARG A 55 35.16 3.45 -8.37
C ARG A 55 36.50 3.12 -7.71
N GLY A 56 37.28 2.26 -8.37
CA GLY A 56 38.64 1.96 -7.95
C GLY A 56 39.60 3.09 -8.27
N THR A 57 40.52 3.39 -7.36
CA THR A 57 41.50 4.47 -7.52
C THR A 57 42.65 4.13 -8.45
N ASN A 58 42.80 2.88 -8.93
CA ASN A 58 43.92 2.47 -9.80
C ASN A 58 43.56 1.34 -10.79
N GLY A 59 42.30 1.26 -11.25
CA GLY A 59 41.87 0.25 -12.24
C GLY A 59 41.68 -1.18 -11.73
N ALA A 60 42.06 -1.48 -10.48
CA ALA A 60 41.65 -2.69 -9.76
C ALA A 60 40.26 -2.49 -9.14
N ASP A 61 39.44 -3.55 -9.05
CA ASP A 61 38.15 -3.55 -8.34
C ASP A 61 38.42 -3.63 -6.83
N PRO A 62 38.31 -2.52 -6.07
CA PRO A 62 38.79 -2.45 -4.69
C PRO A 62 37.73 -2.96 -3.69
N VAL A 63 36.79 -3.79 -4.16
CA VAL A 63 35.69 -4.29 -3.35
C VAL A 63 35.38 -5.75 -3.64
N ARG A 64 34.76 -6.40 -2.66
CA ARG A 64 34.20 -7.74 -2.79
C ARG A 64 32.69 -7.70 -2.58
N ARG A 65 31.93 -8.04 -3.62
CA ARG A 65 30.45 -8.08 -3.60
C ARG A 65 29.98 -9.48 -3.16
N ARG A 66 29.22 -9.54 -2.06
CA ARG A 66 28.59 -10.79 -1.56
C ARG A 66 27.26 -11.07 -2.24
N SER A 67 26.57 -10.04 -2.72
CA SER A 67 25.29 -10.16 -3.43
C SER A 67 25.11 -9.03 -4.43
N THR A 68 24.54 -9.39 -5.58
CA THR A 68 24.11 -8.48 -6.66
C THR A 68 22.63 -8.68 -7.03
N LEU A 69 21.84 -9.34 -6.15
CA LEU A 69 20.47 -9.81 -6.42
C LEU A 69 19.49 -8.74 -6.95
N ARG A 70 19.79 -7.46 -6.77
CA ARG A 70 18.96 -6.30 -7.18
C ARG A 70 19.66 -5.36 -8.17
N LEU A 71 20.73 -5.80 -8.80
CA LEU A 71 21.48 -5.05 -9.80
C LEU A 71 21.39 -5.79 -11.14
N SER A 72 21.11 -5.06 -12.21
CA SER A 72 21.20 -5.61 -13.57
C SER A 72 22.67 -5.80 -13.98
N ALA A 73 22.90 -6.52 -15.08
CA ALA A 73 24.26 -6.65 -15.64
C ALA A 73 24.85 -5.28 -16.00
N ASP A 74 24.04 -4.36 -16.54
CA ASP A 74 24.43 -3.00 -16.90
C ASP A 74 24.77 -2.17 -15.66
N ASP A 75 24.01 -2.32 -14.56
CA ASP A 75 24.30 -1.64 -13.30
C ASP A 75 25.65 -2.11 -12.73
N ILE A 76 25.91 -3.42 -12.77
CA ILE A 76 27.19 -3.98 -12.31
C ILE A 76 28.35 -3.44 -13.17
N ALA A 77 28.17 -3.39 -14.50
CA ALA A 77 29.16 -2.84 -15.42
C ALA A 77 29.39 -1.33 -15.22
N ALA A 78 28.36 -0.59 -14.81
CA ALA A 78 28.43 0.82 -14.44
C ALA A 78 29.03 1.05 -13.04
N GLY A 79 29.43 -0.01 -12.32
CA GLY A 79 30.08 0.05 -11.02
C GLY A 79 29.14 0.05 -9.81
N TYR A 80 27.85 -0.23 -10.00
CA TYR A 80 26.93 -0.31 -8.88
C TYR A 80 27.22 -1.51 -7.97
N ALA A 81 27.04 -1.29 -6.66
CA ALA A 81 27.18 -2.29 -5.63
C ALA A 81 26.17 -2.04 -4.50
N LEU A 82 25.75 -3.10 -3.82
CA LEU A 82 24.91 -2.98 -2.62
C LEU A 82 25.80 -2.71 -1.41
N ALA A 83 25.75 -1.52 -0.83
CA ALA A 83 26.64 -1.12 0.27
C ALA A 83 26.58 -2.08 1.48
N CYS A 84 25.40 -2.64 1.78
CA CYS A 84 25.24 -3.59 2.89
C CYS A 84 25.76 -5.00 2.60
N GLN A 85 26.10 -5.29 1.35
CA GLN A 85 26.58 -6.60 0.89
C GLN A 85 27.94 -6.51 0.19
N THR A 86 28.63 -5.37 0.29
CA THR A 86 29.91 -5.14 -0.40
C THR A 86 30.95 -4.69 0.60
N THR A 87 32.07 -5.39 0.64
CA THR A 87 33.19 -5.09 1.55
C THR A 87 34.33 -4.41 0.80
N VAL A 88 34.99 -3.45 1.43
CA VAL A 88 36.18 -2.78 0.86
C VAL A 88 37.41 -3.70 0.97
N THR A 89 38.25 -3.74 -0.06
CA THR A 89 39.49 -4.53 -0.10
C THR A 89 40.71 -3.72 -0.52
N GLY A 90 40.51 -2.44 -0.84
CA GLY A 90 41.55 -1.46 -1.13
C GLY A 90 40.96 -0.05 -1.13
N ASP A 91 41.78 0.93 -1.46
CA ASP A 91 41.34 2.32 -1.54
C ASP A 91 40.22 2.50 -2.59
N VAL A 92 39.16 3.19 -2.21
CA VAL A 92 37.93 3.23 -2.99
C VAL A 92 37.22 4.57 -2.88
N GLU A 93 36.72 5.04 -4.01
CA GLU A 93 35.76 6.13 -4.08
C GLU A 93 34.34 5.56 -4.23
N ILE A 94 33.44 6.04 -3.37
CA ILE A 94 32.05 5.61 -3.28
C ILE A 94 31.17 6.82 -3.54
N THR A 95 30.46 6.79 -4.67
CA THR A 95 29.45 7.80 -4.97
C THR A 95 28.09 7.31 -4.47
N ILE A 96 27.46 8.12 -3.63
CA ILE A 96 26.12 7.91 -3.12
C ILE A 96 25.16 8.63 -4.08
N PRO A 97 24.46 7.90 -4.97
CA PRO A 97 23.44 8.52 -5.81
C PRO A 97 22.29 9.06 -4.94
N PRO A 98 21.48 10.01 -5.45
CA PRO A 98 20.29 10.47 -4.75
C PRO A 98 19.40 9.29 -4.35
N GLN A 99 19.23 9.04 -3.05
CA GLN A 99 18.53 7.84 -2.57
C GLN A 99 17.04 7.81 -2.96
N GLU A 100 16.45 8.98 -3.22
CA GLU A 100 15.11 9.13 -3.80
C GLU A 100 15.02 8.67 -5.26
N ARG A 101 16.10 8.81 -6.06
CA ARG A 101 16.13 8.32 -7.45
C ARG A 101 16.25 6.79 -7.52
N ILE A 102 16.87 6.13 -6.54
CA ILE A 102 16.88 4.66 -6.48
C ILE A 102 15.48 4.11 -6.21
N ALA A 103 14.65 4.84 -5.45
CA ALA A 103 13.23 4.49 -5.31
C ALA A 103 12.54 4.51 -6.69
N ARG A 104 12.70 5.59 -7.48
CA ARG A 104 12.07 5.76 -8.80
C ARG A 104 12.63 4.87 -9.93
N ILE A 105 13.87 4.40 -9.84
CA ILE A 105 14.45 3.55 -10.89
C ILE A 105 13.99 2.08 -10.75
N LEU A 106 13.67 1.63 -9.52
CA LEU A 106 13.13 0.29 -9.27
C LEU A 106 11.59 0.25 -9.17
N THR A 107 10.96 1.37 -8.80
CA THR A 107 9.54 1.58 -9.00
C THR A 107 9.38 2.39 -10.27
N SER A 108 9.40 1.71 -11.42
CA SER A 108 8.92 2.30 -12.68
C SER A 108 7.65 3.07 -12.36
N ASP A 109 7.61 4.38 -12.65
CA ASP A 109 6.43 5.22 -12.58
C ASP A 109 5.32 4.51 -13.36
N LYS A 110 4.53 3.69 -12.67
CA LYS A 110 3.34 3.06 -13.23
C LYS A 110 2.27 4.14 -13.17
N THR A 111 2.32 5.06 -14.13
CA THR A 111 1.08 5.64 -14.66
C THR A 111 0.08 4.50 -14.75
N ALA A 112 -1.02 4.60 -14.00
CA ALA A 112 -2.01 3.55 -13.84
C ALA A 112 -2.43 3.02 -15.22
N ARG A 113 -1.77 1.94 -15.67
CA ARG A 113 -2.30 1.11 -16.74
C ARG A 113 -3.60 0.57 -16.18
N ALA A 114 -4.66 0.63 -16.98
CA ALA A 114 -5.92 0.00 -16.63
C ALA A 114 -5.62 -1.43 -16.19
N ILE A 115 -5.93 -1.75 -14.93
CA ILE A 115 -5.77 -3.10 -14.40
C ILE A 115 -6.99 -3.87 -14.88
N ASP A 116 -6.79 -4.70 -15.89
CA ASP A 116 -7.83 -5.62 -16.34
C ASP A 116 -7.98 -6.75 -15.32
N LEU A 117 -9.19 -6.94 -14.82
CA LEU A 117 -9.51 -8.05 -13.93
C LEU A 117 -9.50 -9.36 -14.73
N PRO A 118 -8.91 -10.45 -14.20
CA PRO A 118 -8.86 -11.75 -14.89
C PRO A 118 -10.22 -12.47 -14.93
N PHE A 119 -11.30 -11.81 -14.48
CA PHE A 119 -12.65 -12.34 -14.41
C PHE A 119 -13.67 -11.24 -14.69
N ALA A 120 -14.87 -11.64 -15.11
CA ALA A 120 -16.00 -10.74 -15.24
C ALA A 120 -16.42 -10.21 -13.87
N TYR A 121 -16.28 -8.90 -13.67
CA TYR A 121 -16.67 -8.24 -12.44
C TYR A 121 -18.18 -8.32 -12.22
N LYS A 122 -18.58 -8.64 -10.99
CA LYS A 122 -19.98 -8.81 -10.59
C LYS A 122 -20.24 -7.98 -9.32
N PRO A 123 -20.82 -6.78 -9.45
CA PRO A 123 -21.10 -5.91 -8.30
C PRO A 123 -21.99 -6.58 -7.23
N ASP A 124 -22.90 -7.47 -7.65
CA ASP A 124 -23.78 -8.24 -6.78
C ASP A 124 -23.03 -9.24 -5.88
N ARG A 125 -21.79 -9.57 -6.21
CA ARG A 125 -20.92 -10.47 -5.43
C ARG A 125 -19.96 -9.74 -4.50
N GLN A 126 -19.99 -8.41 -4.47
CA GLN A 126 -19.15 -7.66 -3.54
C GLN A 126 -19.68 -7.80 -2.10
N PRO A 127 -18.77 -7.85 -1.11
CA PRO A 127 -19.16 -7.92 0.30
C PRO A 127 -19.88 -6.64 0.72
N LEU A 128 -19.50 -5.48 0.18
CA LEU A 128 -20.19 -4.21 0.42
C LEU A 128 -21.05 -3.86 -0.79
N ARG A 129 -22.33 -3.57 -0.56
CA ARG A 129 -23.31 -3.21 -1.60
C ARG A 129 -24.21 -2.08 -1.12
N SER A 130 -24.69 -1.24 -2.03
CA SER A 130 -25.59 -0.14 -1.72
C SER A 130 -26.96 -0.34 -2.39
N TYR A 131 -28.02 0.05 -1.71
CA TYR A 131 -29.40 -0.08 -2.17
C TYR A 131 -30.14 1.24 -1.99
N PHE A 132 -30.69 1.78 -3.07
CA PHE A 132 -31.60 2.91 -3.00
C PHE A 132 -32.95 2.44 -2.47
N LEU A 133 -33.47 3.13 -1.46
CA LEU A 133 -34.71 2.84 -0.75
C LEU A 133 -35.62 4.06 -0.84
N ALA A 134 -36.79 3.87 -1.45
CA ALA A 134 -37.92 4.76 -1.32
C ALA A 134 -38.84 4.20 -0.23
N LEU A 135 -39.05 4.98 0.83
CA LEU A 135 -39.83 4.60 2.02
C LEU A 135 -41.10 5.45 2.09
N ASP A 136 -42.17 4.86 2.61
CA ASP A 136 -43.39 5.62 2.92
C ASP A 136 -43.20 6.39 4.25
N PRO A 137 -43.52 7.70 4.28
CA PRO A 137 -43.39 8.51 5.48
C PRO A 137 -44.38 8.10 6.59
N PRO A 138 -44.05 8.45 7.85
CA PRO A 138 -44.90 8.67 8.99
C PRO A 138 -46.39 8.86 8.75
N SER A 139 -47.29 7.99 9.20
CA SER A 139 -48.70 8.39 9.27
C SER A 139 -49.38 7.90 10.54
N LEU A 140 -50.59 8.40 10.81
CA LEU A 140 -51.39 7.88 11.93
C LEU A 140 -51.80 6.42 11.70
N ASP A 141 -52.00 6.03 10.44
CA ASP A 141 -52.37 4.68 10.03
C ASP A 141 -51.16 3.72 10.03
N ASP A 142 -49.96 4.25 9.87
CA ASP A 142 -48.71 3.48 9.89
C ASP A 142 -47.66 4.16 10.78
N GLN A 143 -47.54 3.64 11.99
CA GLN A 143 -46.62 4.12 13.04
C GLN A 143 -45.38 3.22 13.17
N THR A 144 -45.06 2.43 12.14
CA THR A 144 -43.85 1.59 12.10
C THR A 144 -42.59 2.42 12.33
N ASP A 145 -41.67 1.92 13.16
CA ASP A 145 -40.42 2.60 13.45
C ASP A 145 -39.48 2.67 12.23
N ASP A 146 -38.58 3.64 12.24
CA ASP A 146 -37.68 3.94 11.12
C ASP A 146 -36.82 2.72 10.72
N TRP A 147 -36.37 1.91 11.68
CA TRP A 147 -35.54 0.73 11.39
C TRP A 147 -36.35 -0.38 10.75
N SER A 148 -37.52 -0.69 11.29
CA SER A 148 -38.44 -1.67 10.69
C SER A 148 -38.86 -1.28 9.27
N ARG A 149 -39.08 0.02 8.99
CA ARG A 149 -39.34 0.53 7.62
C ARG A 149 -38.18 0.22 6.67
N VAL A 150 -36.94 0.49 7.10
CA VAL A 150 -35.73 0.22 6.32
C VAL A 150 -35.54 -1.28 6.10
N GLN A 151 -35.74 -2.11 7.12
CA GLN A 151 -35.68 -3.57 6.97
C GLN A 151 -36.72 -4.07 5.95
N ALA A 152 -37.94 -3.56 5.98
CA ALA A 152 -38.98 -3.93 5.02
C ALA A 152 -38.59 -3.53 3.58
N ALA A 153 -38.04 -2.33 3.39
CA ALA A 153 -37.56 -1.89 2.08
C ALA A 153 -36.36 -2.69 1.57
N LEU A 154 -35.41 -3.02 2.44
CA LEU A 154 -34.26 -3.86 2.10
C LEU A 154 -34.68 -5.28 1.71
N ARG A 155 -35.65 -5.89 2.43
CA ARG A 155 -36.22 -7.20 2.05
C ARG A 155 -36.77 -7.18 0.63
N ARG A 156 -37.52 -6.12 0.26
CA ARG A 156 -38.04 -5.95 -1.10
C ARG A 156 -36.92 -5.75 -2.13
N ALA A 157 -35.92 -4.94 -1.82
CA ALA A 157 -34.83 -4.62 -2.74
C ALA A 157 -33.84 -5.79 -2.98
N THR A 158 -33.73 -6.71 -2.01
CA THR A 158 -32.69 -7.76 -2.02
C THR A 158 -33.24 -9.18 -2.12
N SER A 159 -34.55 -9.37 -1.90
CA SER A 159 -35.17 -10.69 -1.72
C SER A 159 -34.59 -11.51 -0.55
N TRP A 160 -33.91 -10.88 0.40
CA TRP A 160 -33.35 -11.53 1.58
C TRP A 160 -34.31 -11.45 2.77
N GLU A 161 -34.73 -12.60 3.30
CA GLU A 161 -35.79 -12.66 4.33
C GLU A 161 -35.27 -12.80 5.76
N ASN A 162 -34.02 -13.26 5.96
CA ASN A 162 -33.44 -13.56 7.28
C ASN A 162 -33.09 -12.31 8.11
N GLY A 163 -33.60 -11.15 7.72
CA GLY A 163 -33.40 -9.88 8.40
C GLY A 163 -32.01 -9.28 8.16
N PHE A 164 -31.84 -8.09 8.71
CA PHE A 164 -30.60 -7.31 8.66
C PHE A 164 -30.23 -6.89 10.08
N ALA A 165 -28.94 -6.75 10.36
CA ALA A 165 -28.45 -6.01 11.53
C ALA A 165 -28.18 -4.55 11.13
N ILE A 166 -28.03 -3.68 12.12
CA ILE A 166 -27.57 -2.29 11.96
C ILE A 166 -26.58 -1.98 13.06
N ASP A 167 -25.52 -1.23 12.74
CA ASP A 167 -24.59 -0.78 13.76
C ASP A 167 -25.15 0.44 14.54
N LEU A 168 -24.65 0.64 15.77
CA LEU A 168 -25.16 1.70 16.63
C LEU A 168 -24.95 3.11 16.06
N PRO A 169 -23.78 3.45 15.45
CA PRO A 169 -23.59 4.76 14.84
C PRO A 169 -24.61 5.06 13.74
N THR A 170 -24.92 4.08 12.87
CA THR A 170 -25.91 4.26 11.80
C THR A 170 -27.31 4.38 12.36
N LEU A 171 -27.68 3.53 13.32
CA LEU A 171 -29.00 3.60 13.96
C LEU A 171 -29.26 4.97 14.61
N ARG A 172 -28.25 5.58 15.25
CA ARG A 172 -28.36 6.90 15.90
C ARG A 172 -28.67 8.03 14.92
N LYS A 173 -28.15 7.97 13.68
CA LYS A 173 -28.39 9.01 12.67
C LYS A 173 -29.55 8.70 11.73
N LEU A 174 -30.03 7.46 11.72
CA LEU A 174 -31.01 6.93 10.77
C LEU A 174 -32.20 7.87 10.58
N GLY A 175 -32.95 8.15 11.65
CA GLY A 175 -34.17 8.94 11.57
C GLY A 175 -33.97 10.38 11.11
N THR A 176 -32.78 10.96 11.36
CA THR A 176 -32.44 12.30 10.87
C THR A 176 -32.19 12.28 9.36
N VAL A 177 -31.44 11.28 8.87
CA VAL A 177 -31.15 11.12 7.44
C VAL A 177 -32.43 10.88 6.64
N LEU A 178 -33.30 9.99 7.12
CA LEU A 178 -34.57 9.66 6.42
C LEU A 178 -35.46 10.90 6.27
N ARG A 179 -35.65 11.67 7.34
CA ARG A 179 -36.50 12.87 7.31
C ARG A 179 -35.91 14.00 6.46
N ALA A 180 -34.59 14.20 6.53
CA ALA A 180 -33.91 15.24 5.74
C ALA A 180 -33.93 14.94 4.23
N ALA A 181 -34.05 13.68 3.86
CA ALA A 181 -34.01 13.22 2.46
C ALA A 181 -35.38 12.85 1.90
N ASP A 182 -36.46 13.34 2.51
CA ASP A 182 -37.84 13.05 2.10
C ASP A 182 -38.10 11.54 1.89
N TRP A 183 -37.62 10.74 2.85
CA TRP A 183 -37.80 9.28 2.88
C TRP A 183 -37.18 8.53 1.69
N GLN A 184 -36.25 9.18 0.98
CA GLN A 184 -35.43 8.61 -0.06
C GLN A 184 -33.99 8.50 0.44
N ALA A 185 -33.47 7.29 0.58
CA ALA A 185 -32.16 7.06 1.16
C ALA A 185 -31.42 5.89 0.51
N THR A 186 -30.10 5.87 0.61
CA THR A 186 -29.26 4.76 0.19
C THR A 186 -28.72 4.03 1.40
N ALA A 187 -29.05 2.74 1.54
CA ALA A 187 -28.49 1.89 2.58
C ALA A 187 -27.23 1.19 2.08
N VAL A 188 -26.16 1.26 2.86
CA VAL A 188 -24.90 0.54 2.61
C VAL A 188 -24.89 -0.72 3.47
N VAL A 189 -24.82 -1.87 2.81
CA VAL A 189 -24.97 -3.20 3.42
C VAL A 189 -23.71 -4.01 3.20
N GLU A 190 -23.15 -4.48 4.31
CA GLU A 190 -22.11 -5.48 4.36
C GLU A 190 -22.75 -6.87 4.45
N TRP A 191 -22.49 -7.70 3.44
CA TRP A 191 -23.02 -9.05 3.29
C TRP A 191 -22.09 -10.14 3.82
N ASP A 192 -20.81 -9.82 3.96
CA ASP A 192 -19.80 -10.73 4.49
C ASP A 192 -19.22 -10.14 5.77
N THR A 193 -19.89 -10.42 6.90
CA THR A 193 -19.43 -9.96 8.21
C THR A 193 -18.39 -10.93 8.75
N TRP A 194 -17.10 -10.61 8.53
CA TRP A 194 -15.97 -11.45 8.97
C TRP A 194 -16.00 -11.77 10.47
N ASP A 195 -16.49 -10.84 11.29
CA ASP A 195 -16.58 -10.98 12.75
C ASP A 195 -17.78 -11.84 13.18
N ARG A 196 -18.74 -12.06 12.27
CA ARG A 196 -20.00 -12.79 12.52
C ARG A 196 -20.43 -13.53 11.25
N PRO A 197 -19.70 -14.55 10.80
CA PRO A 197 -19.95 -15.22 9.52
C PRO A 197 -21.31 -15.94 9.44
N ALA A 198 -21.93 -16.25 10.58
CA ALA A 198 -23.29 -16.81 10.66
C ALA A 198 -24.39 -15.77 10.92
N GLY A 199 -24.04 -14.49 11.05
CA GLY A 199 -24.97 -13.40 11.32
C GLY A 199 -25.70 -12.91 10.07
N PRO A 200 -26.78 -12.13 10.23
CA PRO A 200 -27.43 -11.47 9.10
C PRO A 200 -26.52 -10.38 8.51
N PRO A 201 -26.70 -10.00 7.24
CA PRO A 201 -26.04 -8.85 6.65
C PRO A 201 -26.25 -7.59 7.49
N ARG A 202 -25.25 -6.71 7.53
CA ARG A 202 -25.20 -5.54 8.41
C ARG A 202 -25.33 -4.25 7.60
N VAL A 203 -26.29 -3.42 7.95
CA VAL A 203 -26.35 -2.03 7.49
C VAL A 203 -25.28 -1.24 8.26
N VAL A 204 -24.27 -0.78 7.53
CA VAL A 204 -23.10 -0.07 8.09
C VAL A 204 -23.16 1.43 7.85
N ASP A 205 -24.02 1.88 6.93
CA ASP A 205 -24.30 3.29 6.73
C ASP A 205 -25.65 3.52 6.03
N VAL A 206 -26.21 4.72 6.18
CA VAL A 206 -27.36 5.22 5.44
C VAL A 206 -27.08 6.66 4.99
N TRP A 207 -27.23 6.90 3.69
CA TRP A 207 -27.00 8.19 3.06
C TRP A 207 -28.30 8.82 2.54
N PRO A 208 -28.42 10.16 2.52
CA PRO A 208 -29.58 10.82 1.95
C PRO A 208 -29.61 10.69 0.42
N GLY A 209 -30.79 10.46 -0.15
CA GLY A 209 -31.02 10.36 -1.60
C GLY A 209 -30.43 9.09 -2.23
N ASP A 210 -30.38 9.07 -3.57
CA ASP A 210 -29.73 8.01 -4.35
C ASP A 210 -28.23 8.30 -4.51
N GLN A 211 -27.42 7.47 -3.86
CA GLN A 211 -25.96 7.50 -3.92
C GLN A 211 -25.40 6.12 -4.31
N THR A 212 -26.21 5.27 -4.95
CA THR A 212 -25.82 3.91 -5.35
C THR A 212 -24.63 3.87 -6.32
N ARG A 213 -24.33 4.99 -6.98
CA ARG A 213 -23.22 5.14 -7.93
C ARG A 213 -21.87 5.49 -7.28
N ALA A 214 -21.84 5.70 -5.97
CA ALA A 214 -20.64 6.14 -5.25
C ALA A 214 -20.26 5.13 -4.16
N LEU A 215 -19.72 3.98 -4.58
CA LEU A 215 -19.22 2.97 -3.65
C LEU A 215 -17.75 2.64 -3.97
N TRP A 216 -16.87 2.89 -3.01
CA TRP A 216 -15.42 2.79 -3.19
C TRP A 216 -14.83 1.78 -2.21
N SER A 217 -13.70 1.19 -2.60
CA SER A 217 -12.91 0.30 -1.75
C SER A 217 -11.42 0.57 -1.91
N ALA A 218 -10.65 0.22 -0.91
CA ALA A 218 -9.19 0.21 -0.96
C ALA A 218 -8.70 -1.23 -0.82
N ALA A 219 -7.89 -1.70 -1.77
CA ALA A 219 -7.17 -2.96 -1.65
C ALA A 219 -5.70 -2.67 -1.29
N LEU A 220 -5.21 -3.30 -0.22
CA LEU A 220 -3.86 -3.08 0.29
C LEU A 220 -3.03 -4.36 0.19
N ASP A 221 -1.87 -4.27 -0.43
CA ASP A 221 -0.83 -5.31 -0.40
C ASP A 221 0.29 -4.87 0.55
N ILE A 222 0.37 -5.53 1.70
CA ILE A 222 1.31 -5.19 2.78
C ILE A 222 2.48 -6.18 2.71
N GLY A 223 3.51 -5.81 1.97
CA GLY A 223 4.80 -6.49 1.96
C GLY A 223 5.74 -5.98 3.04
N THR A 224 6.75 -6.77 3.37
CA THR A 224 7.78 -6.40 4.38
C THR A 224 8.64 -5.17 4.03
N THR A 225 8.58 -4.68 2.79
CA THR A 225 9.41 -3.55 2.31
C THR A 225 8.61 -2.55 1.47
N THR A 226 7.42 -2.95 1.02
CA THR A 226 6.56 -2.16 0.15
C THR A 226 5.13 -2.35 0.61
N VAL A 227 4.40 -1.26 0.74
CA VAL A 227 2.95 -1.26 0.86
C VAL A 227 2.42 -0.69 -0.45
N THR A 228 1.47 -1.38 -1.08
CA THR A 228 0.77 -0.87 -2.25
C THR A 228 -0.71 -0.72 -1.91
N LEU A 229 -1.31 0.41 -2.30
CA LEU A 229 -2.74 0.66 -2.17
C LEU A 229 -3.36 0.84 -3.55
N TYR A 230 -4.51 0.22 -3.76
CA TYR A 230 -5.33 0.39 -4.95
C TYR A 230 -6.69 0.96 -4.54
N LEU A 231 -7.09 2.07 -5.14
CA LEU A 231 -8.44 2.62 -5.01
C LEU A 231 -9.32 2.01 -6.09
N VAL A 232 -10.42 1.38 -5.69
CA VAL A 232 -11.32 0.62 -6.56
C VAL A 232 -12.72 1.19 -6.50
N ASP A 233 -13.32 1.46 -7.66
CA ASP A 233 -14.75 1.71 -7.78
C ASP A 233 -15.48 0.36 -7.71
N LEU A 234 -16.30 0.15 -6.67
CA LEU A 234 -17.06 -1.10 -6.49
C LEU A 234 -18.31 -1.19 -7.37
N VAL A 235 -18.71 -0.10 -8.02
CA VAL A 235 -19.82 -0.12 -8.98
C VAL A 235 -19.34 -0.65 -10.32
N SER A 236 -18.19 -0.15 -10.80
CA SER A 236 -17.62 -0.57 -12.09
C SER A 236 -16.57 -1.68 -12.00
N GLY A 237 -16.01 -1.93 -10.82
CA GLY A 237 -14.88 -2.84 -10.59
C GLY A 237 -13.52 -2.30 -11.04
N ARG A 238 -13.45 -1.03 -11.45
CA ARG A 238 -12.22 -0.44 -12.00
C ARG A 238 -11.30 0.05 -10.90
N VAL A 239 -10.01 -0.24 -11.03
CA VAL A 239 -8.97 0.41 -10.26
C VAL A 239 -8.76 1.81 -10.83
N VAL A 240 -8.99 2.84 -10.01
CA VAL A 240 -8.92 4.26 -10.43
C VAL A 240 -7.63 4.95 -9.99
N ALA A 241 -6.96 4.44 -8.96
CA ALA A 241 -5.66 4.95 -8.49
C ALA A 241 -4.84 3.85 -7.83
N GLN A 242 -3.51 4.03 -7.82
CA GLN A 242 -2.55 3.17 -7.15
C GLN A 242 -1.49 4.05 -6.47
N ALA A 243 -1.06 3.69 -5.25
CA ALA A 243 0.00 4.36 -4.49
C ALA A 243 0.92 3.35 -3.81
#